data_AF-A0A7V8Y071-F1
#
_entry.id   AF-A0A7V8Y071-F1
#
_cell.length_a   1.000
_cell.length_b   1.000
_cell.length_c   1.000
_cell.angle_alpha   90.00
_cell.angle_beta   90.00
_cell.angle_gamma   90.00
#
_symmetry.space_group_name_H-M   'P 1'
#
loop_
_entity.id
_entity.type
_entity.pdbx_description
1 polymer ?
#
loop_
_entity_poly.entity_id
_entity_poly.type
_entity_poly.pdbx_seq_one_letter_code
_entity_poly.pdbx_strand_id
1 'polypeptide(L)' 'ADVIEFAETLERVCVETVEGGQMTKDLARLVGDDTLFLTTEQFMDAVADGLRAATAR' A
#
# COMPACT_ATOMS: atom_id res chain seq x y z
N ALA A 1 -1.62 -21.74 10.15
CA ALA A 1 -2.05 -20.37 10.51
C ALA A 1 -1.47 -19.34 9.54
N ASP A 2 -0.59 -19.76 8.66
CA ASP A 2 0.22 -18.95 7.73
C ASP A 2 -0.62 -18.06 6.80
N VAL A 3 -1.81 -18.52 6.41
CA VAL A 3 -2.73 -17.72 5.57
C VAL A 3 -3.32 -16.53 6.34
N ILE A 4 -3.59 -16.68 7.64
CA ILE A 4 -4.09 -15.60 8.49
C ILE A 4 -2.98 -14.55 8.66
N GLU A 5 -1.78 -14.99 9.02
CA GLU A 5 -0.63 -14.10 9.18
C GLU A 5 -0.28 -13.35 7.89
N PHE A 6 -0.38 -14.01 6.73
CA PHE A 6 -0.22 -13.39 5.43
C PHE A 6 -1.27 -12.30 5.18
N ALA A 7 -2.54 -12.60 5.45
CA ALA A 7 -3.64 -11.65 5.24
C ALA A 7 -3.49 -10.41 6.15
N GLU A 8 -3.22 -10.61 7.44
CA GLU A 8 -2.97 -9.53 8.39
C GLU A 8 -1.77 -8.67 7.98
N THR A 9 -0.71 -9.30 7.44
CA THR A 9 0.46 -8.58 6.93
C THR A 9 0.13 -7.78 5.68
N LEU A 10 -0.65 -8.33 4.74
CA LEU A 10 -1.09 -7.62 3.54
C LEU A 10 -1.96 -6.41 3.89
N GLU A 11 -2.93 -6.57 4.80
CA GLU A 11 -3.77 -5.47 5.27
C GLU A 11 -2.93 -4.34 5.89
N ARG A 12 -1.97 -4.69 6.75
CA ARG A 12 -1.05 -3.71 7.36
C ARG A 12 -0.22 -2.98 6.30
N VAL A 13 0.39 -3.70 5.36
CA VAL A 13 1.23 -3.09 4.31
C VAL A 13 0.41 -2.13 3.44
N CYS A 14 -0.83 -2.46 3.09
CA CYS A 14 -1.71 -1.55 2.36
C CYS A 14 -1.94 -0.23 3.11
N VAL A 15 -2.19 -0.31 4.42
CA VAL A 15 -2.38 0.87 5.28
C VAL A 15 -1.09 1.69 5.35
N GLU A 16 0.04 1.05 5.68
CA GLU A 16 1.34 1.72 5.79
C GLU A 16 1.77 2.39 4.48
N THR A 17 1.45 1.79 3.33
CA THR A 17 1.74 2.36 2.01
C THR A 17 0.99 3.68 1.79
N VAL A 18 -0.31 3.71 2.14
CA VAL A 18 -1.13 4.93 2.03
C VAL A 18 -0.70 5.98 3.06
N GLU A 19 -0.46 5.59 4.31
CA GLU A 19 0.03 6.50 5.37
C GLU A 19 1.42 7.07 5.05
N GLY A 20 2.24 6.32 4.30
CA GLY A 20 3.52 6.76 3.74
C GLY A 20 3.40 7.72 2.54
N GLY A 21 2.18 8.08 2.12
CA GLY A 21 1.93 9.01 1.02
C GLY A 21 1.88 8.37 -0.36
N GLN A 22 1.99 7.04 -0.45
CA GLN A 22 1.86 6.30 -1.70
C GLN A 22 0.41 5.81 -1.85
N MET A 23 -0.40 6.54 -2.60
CA MET A 23 -1.83 6.25 -2.74
C MET A 23 -2.34 6.50 -4.17
N THR A 24 -3.50 5.95 -4.47
CA THR A 24 -4.20 6.17 -5.75
C THR A 24 -4.96 7.49 -5.76
N LYS A 25 -5.36 7.92 -6.97
CA LYS A 25 -5.95 9.24 -7.24
C LYS A 25 -7.21 9.54 -6.42
N ASP A 26 -8.02 8.53 -6.17
CA ASP A 26 -9.24 8.62 -5.37
C ASP A 26 -8.95 9.03 -3.92
N LEU A 27 -7.96 8.40 -3.28
CA LEU A 27 -7.54 8.76 -1.92
C LEU A 27 -6.82 10.11 -1.88
N ALA A 28 -5.94 10.39 -2.84
CA ALA A 28 -5.23 11.66 -2.92
C ALA A 28 -6.18 12.87 -3.00
N ARG A 29 -7.29 12.72 -3.75
CA ARG A 29 -8.32 13.75 -3.85
C ARG A 29 -9.09 14.00 -2.54
N LEU A 30 -9.11 13.04 -1.61
CA LEU A 30 -9.67 13.25 -0.27
C LEU A 30 -8.72 14.07 0.64
N VAL A 31 -7.42 14.03 0.36
CA VAL A 31 -6.39 14.80 1.08
C VAL A 31 -6.33 16.24 0.56
N GLY A 32 -6.33 16.43 -0.75
CA GLY A 32 -6.35 17.75 -1.39
C GLY A 32 -5.98 17.70 -2.87
N ASP A 33 -6.41 18.69 -3.65
CA ASP A 33 -6.33 18.68 -5.12
C ASP A 33 -4.90 18.63 -5.68
N ASP A 34 -3.90 19.11 -4.92
CA ASP A 34 -2.48 19.11 -5.31
C ASP A 34 -1.71 17.86 -4.83
N THR A 35 -2.38 16.92 -4.16
CA THR A 35 -1.74 15.71 -3.64
C THR A 35 -1.32 14.80 -4.78
N LEU A 36 -0.04 14.46 -4.83
CA LEU A 36 0.49 13.51 -5.81
C LEU A 36 -0.12 12.11 -5.58
N PHE A 37 -0.28 11.36 -6.65
CA PHE A 37 -0.83 10.00 -6.61
C PHE A 37 -0.05 9.09 -7.55
N LEU A 38 -0.19 7.78 -7.31
CA LEU A 38 0.35 6.72 -8.14
C LEU A 38 -0.70 6.20 -9.13
N THR A 39 -0.24 5.71 -10.27
CA THR A 39 -1.08 4.87 -11.13
C THR A 39 -1.40 3.54 -10.44
N THR A 40 -2.39 2.81 -10.94
CA THR A 40 -2.76 1.49 -10.40
C THR A 40 -1.56 0.55 -10.32
N GLU A 41 -0.76 0.46 -11.39
CA GLU A 41 0.41 -0.43 -11.44
C GLU A 41 1.47 0.01 -10.42
N GLN A 42 1.76 1.31 -10.33
CA GLN A 42 2.74 1.85 -9.38
C GLN A 42 2.32 1.62 -7.91
N PHE A 43 1.03 1.74 -7.59
CA PHE A 43 0.54 1.45 -6.25
C PHE A 43 0.63 -0.05 -5.93
N MET A 44 0.28 -0.91 -6.89
CA MET A 44 0.42 -2.37 -6.73
C MET A 44 1.89 -2.77 -6.55
N ASP A 45 2.83 -2.14 -7.26
CA ASP A 45 4.26 -2.37 -7.08
C ASP A 45 4.73 -1.95 -5.69
N ALA A 46 4.30 -0.78 -5.19
CA ALA A 46 4.64 -0.30 -3.85
C ALA A 46 4.15 -1.27 -2.75
N VAL A 47 2.89 -1.74 -2.85
CA VAL A 47 2.34 -2.73 -1.92
C VAL A 47 3.08 -4.06 -2.05
N ALA A 48 3.41 -4.50 -3.27
CA ALA A 48 4.16 -5.74 -3.49
C ALA A 48 5.57 -5.68 -2.88
N ASP A 49 6.27 -4.55 -3.00
CA ASP A 49 7.58 -4.35 -2.42
C ASP A 49 7.52 -4.32 -0.88
N GLY A 50 6.53 -3.62 -0.31
CA GLY A 50 6.28 -3.63 1.13
C GLY A 50 5.97 -5.02 1.66
N LEU A 51 5.14 -5.79 0.94
CA LEU A 51 4.79 -7.15 1.30
C LEU A 51 6.02 -8.07 1.27
N ARG A 52 6.81 -8.01 0.19
CA ARG A 52 8.06 -8.79 0.07
C ARG A 52 9.01 -8.49 1.24
N ALA A 53 9.18 -7.22 1.59
CA ALA A 53 10.02 -6.83 2.71
C ALA A 53 9.50 -7.37 4.05
N ALA A 54 8.19 -7.31 4.28
CA ALA A 54 7.55 -7.78 5.51
C ALA A 54 7.52 -9.31 5.65
N THR A 55 7.48 -10.04 4.53
CA THR A 55 7.39 -11.51 4.51
C THR A 55 8.70 -12.21 4.21
N ALA A 56 9.77 -11.47 3.88
CA ALA A 56 11.12 -12.04 3.71
C ALA A 56 11.60 -12.62 5.05
N ARG A 57 11.44 -13.93 5.20
CA ARG A 57 11.93 -14.76 6.30
C ARG A 57 13.02 -15.69 5.81
#